data_AF-A0A090Q4Y4-F1
#
_entry.id   AF-A0A090Q4Y4-F1
#
_cell.length_a   1.000
_cell.length_b   1.000
_cell.length_c   1.000
_cell.angle_alpha   90.00
_cell.angle_beta   90.00
_cell.angle_gamma   90.00
#
_symmetry.space_group_name_H-M   'P 1'
#
loop_
_entity.id
_entity.type
_entity.pdbx_description
1 polymer ?
#
loop_
_entity_poly.entity_id
_entity_poly.type
_entity_poly.pdbx_seq_one_letter_code
_entity_poly.pdbx_strand_id
1 'polypeptide(L)' 'MWYAGFLVALCVSMGLLIKATQSLPIGTAYAVWTGIGAVGTVLVGIFVFKEPVTFLRLLFMTTLIASIVGLKIVSH' A
#
# COMPACT_ATOMS: atom_id res chain seq x y z
N MET A 1 16.33 -6.05 18.48
CA MET A 1 15.64 -4.77 18.20
C MET A 1 14.92 -4.76 16.86
N TRP A 2 15.57 -5.11 15.74
CA TRP A 2 14.92 -5.16 14.42
C TRP A 2 13.68 -6.06 14.34
N TYR A 3 13.75 -7.29 14.87
CA TYR A 3 12.62 -8.24 14.87
C TYR A 3 11.39 -7.76 15.67
N ALA A 4 11.59 -6.97 16.73
CA ALA A 4 10.49 -6.40 17.51
C ALA A 4 9.77 -5.29 16.73
N GLY A 5 10.53 -4.41 16.04
CA GLY A 5 9.95 -3.40 15.16
C GLY A 5 9.16 -4.03 14.00
N PHE A 6 9.68 -5.12 13.43
CA PHE A 6 8.98 -5.88 12.40
C PHE A 6 7.65 -6.47 12.91
N LEU A 7 7.65 -7.10 14.08
CA LEU A 7 6.43 -7.68 14.68
C LEU A 7 5.38 -6.62 14.98
N VAL A 8 5.76 -5.47 15.53
CA VAL A 8 4.82 -4.37 15.80
C VAL A 8 4.22 -3.83 14.50
N ALA A 9 5.04 -3.56 13.49
CA ALA A 9 4.56 -3.08 12.19
C ALA A 9 3.64 -4.11 11.50
N LEU A 10 3.97 -5.40 11.61
CA LEU A 10 3.16 -6.48 11.05
C LEU A 10 1.80 -6.59 11.75
N CYS A 11 1.77 -6.55 13.09
CA CYS A 11 0.52 -6.58 13.85
C CYS A 11 -0.36 -5.37 13.53
N VAL A 12 0.21 -4.17 13.41
CA VAL A 12 -0.53 -2.96 13.04
C VAL A 12 -1.08 -3.06 11.60
N SER A 13 -0.25 -3.52 10.65
CA SER A 13 -0.65 -3.69 9.24
C SER A 13 -1.78 -4.71 9.08
N MET A 14 -1.64 -5.88 9.71
CA MET A 14 -2.66 -6.93 9.69
C MET A 14 -3.94 -6.50 10.43
N GLY A 15 -3.81 -5.78 11.56
CA GLY A 15 -4.96 -5.25 12.30
C GLY A 15 -5.77 -4.22 11.49
N LEU A 16 -5.09 -3.33 10.76
CA LEU A 16 -5.74 -2.36 9.88
C LEU A 16 -6.48 -3.04 8.72
N LEU A 17 -5.88 -4.09 8.16
CA LEU A 17 -6.48 -4.90 7.10
C LEU A 17 -7.77 -5.58 7.58
N ILE A 18 -7.74 -6.21 8.77
CA ILE A 18 -8.91 -6.87 9.36
C ILE A 18 -10.06 -5.87 9.53
N LYS A 19 -9.79 -4.68 10.09
CA LYS A 19 -10.79 -3.61 10.20
C LYS A 19 -11.33 -3.16 8.83
N ALA A 20 -10.49 -3.04 7.82
CA ALA A 20 -10.91 -2.66 6.48
C ALA A 20 -11.81 -3.72 5.83
N THR A 21 -11.50 -5.01 6.02
CA THR A 21 -12.32 -6.14 5.51
C THR A 21 -13.69 -6.26 6.18
N GLN A 22 -13.89 -5.68 7.37
CA GLN A 22 -15.20 -5.62 8.01
C GLN A 22 -16.14 -4.60 7.34
N SER A 23 -15.59 -3.64 6.59
CA SER A 23 -16.36 -2.54 5.98
C SER A 23 -16.37 -2.58 4.45
N LEU A 24 -15.37 -3.20 3.81
CA LEU A 24 -15.25 -3.32 2.36
C LEU A 24 -15.19 -4.78 1.91
N PRO A 25 -15.66 -5.10 0.69
CA PRO A 25 -15.47 -6.40 0.07
C PRO A 25 -14.00 -6.82 0.05
N ILE A 26 -13.75 -8.12 0.19
CA ILE A 26 -12.40 -8.64 0.41
C ILE A 26 -11.44 -8.33 -0.74
N GLY A 27 -11.94 -8.26 -1.98
CA GLY A 27 -11.15 -7.92 -3.17
C GLY A 27 -10.68 -6.46 -3.16
N THR A 28 -11.53 -5.53 -2.73
CA THR A 28 -11.19 -4.11 -2.58
C THR A 28 -10.24 -3.88 -1.42
N ALA A 29 -10.47 -4.56 -0.29
CA ALA A 29 -9.60 -4.46 0.88
C ALA A 29 -8.15 -4.92 0.56
N TYR A 30 -7.99 -6.04 -0.17
CA TYR A 30 -6.68 -6.52 -0.60
C TYR A 30 -5.98 -5.57 -1.59
N ALA A 31 -6.72 -5.01 -2.55
CA ALA A 31 -6.16 -4.06 -3.51
C ALA A 31 -5.65 -2.78 -2.80
N VAL A 32 -6.42 -2.26 -1.84
CA VAL A 32 -6.01 -1.09 -1.05
C VAL A 32 -4.79 -1.40 -0.18
N TRP A 33 -4.77 -2.56 0.47
CA TRP A 33 -3.67 -2.96 1.35
C TRP A 33 -2.34 -3.15 0.61
N THR A 34 -2.37 -3.88 -0.51
CA THR A 34 -1.18 -4.05 -1.37
C THR A 34 -0.72 -2.70 -1.94
N GLY A 35 -1.67 -1.84 -2.30
CA GLY A 35 -1.42 -0.48 -2.74
C GLY A 35 -0.67 0.40 -1.75
N ILE A 36 -1.15 0.47 -0.51
CA ILE A 36 -0.50 1.25 0.55
C ILE A 36 0.92 0.74 0.80
N GLY A 37 1.11 -0.59 0.80
CA GLY A 37 2.44 -1.19 0.92
C GLY A 37 3.38 -0.82 -0.21
N ALA A 38 2.92 -0.90 -1.47
CA ALA A 38 3.71 -0.56 -2.65
C ALA A 38 4.07 0.94 -2.71
N VAL A 39 3.12 1.82 -2.41
CA VAL A 39 3.39 3.27 -2.36
C VAL A 39 4.34 3.61 -1.21
N GLY A 40 4.15 2.99 -0.04
CA GLY A 40 5.02 3.18 1.12
C GLY A 40 6.46 2.78 0.84
N THR A 41 6.70 1.62 0.20
CA THR A 41 8.07 1.18 -0.13
C THR A 41 8.73 2.09 -1.16
N VAL A 42 7.99 2.57 -2.16
CA VAL A 42 8.53 3.52 -3.14
C VAL A 42 8.85 4.87 -2.48
N LEU A 43 7.98 5.38 -1.61
CA LEU A 43 8.25 6.62 -0.86
C LEU A 43 9.50 6.48 0.02
N VAL A 44 9.63 5.37 0.75
CA VAL A 44 10.84 5.08 1.55
C VAL A 44 12.07 4.97 0.66
N GLY A 45 11.98 4.30 -0.49
CA GLY A 45 13.05 4.23 -1.48
C GLY A 45 13.53 5.61 -1.96
N ILE A 46 12.59 6.51 -2.22
CA ILE A 46 12.89 7.87 -2.69
C ILE A 46 13.46 8.73 -1.56
N PHE A 47 12.83 8.75 -0.38
CA PHE A 47 13.21 9.66 0.72
C PHE A 47 14.42 9.17 1.53
N VAL A 48 14.50 7.87 1.82
CA VAL A 48 15.54 7.28 2.67
C VAL A 48 16.72 6.81 1.84
N PHE A 49 16.46 6.05 0.77
CA PHE A 49 17.51 5.48 -0.08
C PHE A 49 17.95 6.42 -1.21
N LYS A 50 17.30 7.58 -1.37
CA LYS A 50 17.58 8.58 -2.42
C LYS A 50 17.60 7.96 -3.81
N GLU A 51 16.75 6.97 -4.04
CA GLU A 51 16.65 6.32 -5.34
C GLU A 51 16.17 7.33 -6.40
N PRO A 52 16.74 7.28 -7.63
CA PRO A 52 16.36 8.20 -8.68
C PRO A 52 14.88 8.02 -9.04
N VAL A 53 14.16 9.15 -9.04
CA VAL A 53 12.75 9.20 -9.43
C VAL A 53 12.68 9.26 -10.95
N THR A 54 12.68 8.11 -11.61
CA THR A 54 12.50 8.02 -13.06
C THR A 54 11.05 8.26 -13.44
N PHE A 55 10.82 8.91 -14.59
CA PHE A 55 9.48 9.20 -15.11
C PHE A 55 8.58 7.94 -15.19
N LEU A 56 9.13 6.82 -15.68
CA LEU A 56 8.42 5.54 -15.75
C LEU A 56 7.99 5.02 -14.38
N ARG A 57 8.83 5.16 -13.35
CA ARG A 57 8.51 4.71 -11.99
C ARG A 57 7.33 5.50 -11.42
N LEU A 58 7.31 6.81 -11.67
CA LEU A 58 6.20 7.68 -11.27
C LEU A 58 4.91 7.33 -12.03
N LEU A 59 4.99 7.09 -13.34
CA LEU A 59 3.85 6.69 -14.17
C LEU A 59 3.22 5.37 -13.71
N PHE A 60 4.04 4.34 -13.48
CA PHE A 60 3.54 3.07 -12.97
C PHE A 60 2.96 3.22 -11.56
N MET A 61 3.55 4.04 -10.70
CA MET A 61 3.02 4.30 -9.36
C MET A 61 1.67 5.02 -9.41
N THR A 62 1.50 6.05 -10.23
CA THR A 62 0.20 6.75 -10.37
C THR A 62 -0.86 5.86 -11.01
N THR A 63 -0.49 5.00 -11.96
CA THR A 63 -1.40 4.00 -12.57
C THR A 63 -1.85 2.95 -11.56
N LEU A 64 -0.94 2.50 -10.70
CA LEU A 64 -1.23 1.58 -9.60
C LEU A 64 -2.25 2.24 -8.64
N ILE A 65 -1.99 3.48 -8.22
CA ILE A 65 -2.91 4.25 -7.36
C ILE A 65 -4.28 4.43 -8.03
N ALA A 66 -4.31 4.83 -9.30
CA ALA A 66 -5.55 5.01 -10.07
C ALA A 66 -6.36 3.71 -10.17
N SER A 67 -5.69 2.57 -10.35
CA SER A 67 -6.34 1.25 -10.41
C SER A 67 -6.99 0.86 -9.08
N ILE A 68 -6.33 1.15 -7.96
CA ILE A 68 -6.87 0.89 -6.61
C ILE A 68 -8.11 1.76 -6.36
N VAL A 69 -8.03 3.04 -6.71
CA VAL A 69 -9.16 3.96 -6.57
C VAL A 69 -10.32 3.52 -7.47
N GLY A 70 -10.06 3.11 -8.71
CA GLY A 70 -11.05 2.55 -9.62
C GLY A 70 -11.74 1.30 -9.06
N LEU A 71 -10.98 0.36 -8.52
CA LEU A 71 -11.52 -0.83 -7.84
C LEU A 71 -12.42 -0.46 -6.65
N LYS A 72 -12.04 0.56 -5.86
CA LYS A 72 -12.90 1.06 -4.76
C LYS A 72 -14.21 1.66 -5.26
N ILE A 73 -14.20 2.36 -6.38
CA ILE A 73 -15.39 3.00 -6.95
C ILE A 73 -16.34 1.95 -7.55
N VAL A 74 -15.80 0.94 -8.25
CA VAL A 74 -16.60 -0.15 -8.86
C VAL A 74 -17.17 -1.11 -7.83
N SER A 75 -16.47 -1.31 -6.71
CA SER A 75 -16.88 -2.24 -5.66
C SER A 75 -17.95 -1.68 -4.70
N HIS A 76 -18.61 -0.57 -5.06
CA HIS A 76 -19.62 0.12 -4.28
C HIS A 76 -21.03 -0.10 -4.82
#